data_AF-A0A8X8W4U3-F1
#
_entry.id   AF-A0A8X8W4U3-F1
#
_cell.length_a   1.000
_cell.length_b   1.000
_cell.length_c   1.000
_cell.angle_alpha   90.00
_cell.angle_beta   90.00
_cell.angle_gamma   90.00
#
_symmetry.space_group_name_H-M   'P 1'
#
loop_
_entity.id
_entity.type
_entity.pdbx_description
1 polymer ?
#
loop_
_entity_poly.entity_id
_entity_poly.type
_entity_poly.pdbx_seq_one_letter_code
_entity_poly.pdbx_strand_id
1 'polypeptide(L)'
;MASSTEPTALKREEEEEDDSKPSAEDEDTGAQIAPIVKLQEVAVTTGEENEDVLVDLKAKLYRFDKEANQWKERGVGMVKLLKHKETSKIRLVMRQNKTLKICANHLVQPTMTIQEHQGNDKSCVWHAADFSDGELKQETFCIRFASVENCKSFKDKIEEITESLSKVSVESAKEADAATNLIEKLSFEEKAKEEEPAPKEEKKDESEKKEEKSSDDKKRRDWNVEMMYSSGLRLNGYGVYIYKAYAGPGLFKTAA
;
A
#
# COMPACT_ATOMS: atom_id res chain seq x y z
N MET A 1 -18.06 -81.50 -10.90
CA MET A 1 -17.11 -82.14 -11.83
C MET A 1 -16.29 -81.05 -12.50
N ALA A 2 -15.14 -81.36 -13.10
CA ALA A 2 -14.20 -80.35 -13.60
C ALA A 2 -13.89 -80.50 -15.10
N SER A 3 -13.82 -79.36 -15.80
CA SER A 3 -13.05 -79.06 -17.01
C SER A 3 -13.03 -77.52 -17.10
N SER A 4 -11.93 -76.77 -17.18
CA SER A 4 -10.65 -76.95 -17.88
C SER A 4 -10.75 -76.81 -19.40
N THR A 5 -10.51 -75.60 -19.92
CA THR A 5 -9.35 -75.24 -20.79
C THR A 5 -9.49 -73.82 -21.37
N GLU A 6 -8.37 -73.10 -21.45
CA GLU A 6 -8.18 -71.84 -22.22
C GLU A 6 -7.33 -72.14 -23.48
N PRO A 7 -7.04 -71.17 -24.37
CA PRO A 7 -7.86 -70.05 -24.86
C PRO A 7 -8.00 -70.10 -26.40
N THR A 8 -8.67 -69.12 -27.01
CA THR A 8 -8.49 -68.85 -28.45
C THR A 8 -8.59 -67.35 -28.73
N ALA A 9 -7.57 -66.78 -29.39
CA ALA A 9 -7.49 -65.35 -29.64
C ALA A 9 -8.05 -65.00 -31.02
N LEU A 10 -9.00 -64.05 -31.07
CA LEU A 10 -9.36 -63.32 -32.28
C LEU A 10 -9.39 -61.83 -31.99
N LYS A 11 -8.53 -61.13 -32.75
CA LYS A 11 -8.37 -59.69 -32.96
C LYS A 11 -9.37 -58.75 -32.25
N ARG A 12 -8.83 -57.88 -31.40
CA ARG A 12 -9.35 -56.52 -31.26
C ARG A 12 -9.17 -55.81 -32.60
N GLU A 13 -10.21 -55.18 -33.11
CA GLU A 13 -10.10 -54.19 -34.17
C GLU A 13 -9.85 -52.83 -33.50
N GLU A 14 -8.85 -52.09 -33.97
CA GLU A 14 -8.46 -50.79 -33.44
C GLU A 14 -8.95 -49.74 -34.43
N GLU A 15 -10.07 -49.09 -34.10
CA GLU A 15 -10.56 -47.93 -34.83
C GLU A 15 -9.68 -46.73 -34.45
N GLU A 16 -8.62 -46.50 -35.24
CA GLU A 16 -7.85 -45.24 -35.19
C GLU A 16 -8.73 -44.11 -35.74
N GLU A 17 -9.47 -43.44 -34.85
CA GLU A 17 -10.19 -42.20 -35.17
C GLU A 17 -9.16 -41.08 -35.36
N ASP A 18 -8.90 -40.77 -36.64
CA ASP A 18 -7.94 -39.76 -37.10
C ASP A 18 -8.39 -38.33 -36.76
N ASP A 19 -8.24 -37.93 -35.49
CA ASP A 19 -8.34 -36.52 -35.06
C ASP A 19 -7.10 -35.71 -35.47
N SER A 20 -6.67 -35.84 -36.73
CA SER A 20 -5.75 -34.91 -37.39
C SER A 20 -6.44 -33.56 -37.64
N LYS A 21 -6.82 -32.89 -36.55
CA LYS A 21 -7.00 -31.44 -36.57
C LYS A 21 -5.77 -30.85 -37.23
N PRO A 22 -5.90 -30.06 -38.31
CA PRO A 22 -4.77 -29.30 -38.80
C PRO A 22 -4.28 -28.46 -37.62
N SER A 23 -3.02 -28.64 -37.25
CA SER A 23 -2.34 -27.65 -36.45
C SER A 23 -2.54 -26.32 -37.16
N ALA A 24 -2.98 -25.29 -36.44
CA ALA A 24 -2.79 -23.94 -36.93
C ALA A 24 -1.27 -23.70 -36.85
N GLU A 25 -0.57 -24.13 -37.91
CA GLU A 25 0.77 -23.65 -38.19
C GLU A 25 0.63 -22.13 -38.26
N ASP A 26 1.20 -21.43 -37.26
CA ASP A 26 1.21 -19.98 -37.24
C ASP A 26 1.94 -19.52 -38.50
N GLU A 27 1.18 -19.15 -39.54
CA GLU A 27 1.73 -18.66 -40.80
C GLU A 27 2.51 -17.37 -40.51
N ASP A 28 3.83 -17.51 -40.30
CA ASP A 28 4.74 -16.38 -40.22
C ASP A 28 4.74 -15.69 -41.57
N THR A 29 3.86 -14.69 -41.67
CA THR A 29 3.67 -13.80 -42.83
C THR A 29 4.94 -13.08 -43.28
N GLY A 30 6.08 -13.26 -42.59
CA GLY A 30 7.35 -12.61 -42.87
C GLY A 30 7.33 -11.11 -42.58
N ALA A 31 6.26 -10.62 -41.95
CA ALA A 31 6.00 -9.22 -41.72
C ALA A 31 7.03 -8.63 -40.73
N GLN A 32 8.08 -8.01 -41.26
CA GLN A 32 9.09 -7.30 -40.49
C GLN A 32 8.49 -6.03 -39.84
N ILE A 33 7.84 -6.19 -38.68
CA ILE A 33 7.25 -5.09 -37.92
C ILE A 33 8.38 -4.19 -37.39
N ALA A 34 8.60 -3.06 -38.07
CA ALA A 34 9.54 -2.05 -37.63
C ALA A 34 9.15 -1.51 -36.23
N PRO A 35 10.09 -1.41 -35.26
CA PRO A 35 9.76 -0.89 -33.94
C PRO A 35 9.20 0.53 -33.97
N ILE A 36 7.89 0.66 -33.73
CA ILE A 36 7.15 1.94 -33.71
C ILE A 36 7.76 2.91 -32.68
N VAL A 37 8.37 2.36 -31.62
CA VAL A 37 8.99 3.12 -30.54
C VAL A 37 10.37 2.54 -30.26
N LYS A 38 11.40 3.40 -30.21
CA LYS A 38 12.70 3.06 -29.62
C LYS A 38 12.71 3.41 -28.13
N LEU A 39 13.20 2.48 -27.33
CA LEU A 39 13.06 2.50 -25.89
C LEU A 39 14.45 2.55 -25.25
N GLN A 40 14.64 3.51 -24.35
CA GLN A 40 15.88 3.66 -23.59
C GLN A 40 15.78 2.87 -22.28
N GLU A 41 16.87 2.19 -21.92
CA GLU A 41 17.04 1.66 -20.58
C GLU A 41 17.15 2.81 -19.58
N VAL A 42 16.42 2.71 -18.47
CA VAL A 42 16.38 3.73 -17.41
C VAL A 42 16.58 3.01 -16.09
N ALA A 43 17.56 3.45 -15.30
CA ALA A 43 17.74 2.94 -13.94
C ALA A 43 16.52 3.30 -13.07
N VAL A 44 15.80 2.29 -12.57
CA VAL A 44 14.61 2.47 -11.73
C VAL A 44 14.98 2.20 -10.26
N THR A 45 14.82 3.22 -9.42
CA THR A 45 14.88 3.08 -7.96
C THR A 45 13.56 2.53 -7.41
N THR A 46 13.64 1.64 -6.42
CA THR A 46 12.45 1.04 -5.78
C THR A 46 11.74 2.00 -4.85
N GLY A 47 12.48 2.96 -4.29
CA GLY A 47 12.01 3.84 -3.22
C GLY A 47 12.03 3.16 -1.84
N GLU A 48 12.80 2.08 -1.67
CA GLU A 48 12.97 1.29 -0.43
C GLU A 48 14.44 1.32 0.07
N GLU A 49 15.34 2.04 -0.62
CA GLU A 49 16.80 1.98 -0.40
C GLU A 49 17.24 2.56 0.95
N ASN A 50 16.54 3.60 1.43
CA ASN A 50 16.82 4.27 2.70
C ASN A 50 16.16 3.60 3.92
N GLU A 51 15.72 2.34 3.76
CA GLU A 51 14.98 1.62 4.79
C GLU A 51 15.65 0.27 5.15
N ASP A 52 15.38 -0.21 6.36
CA ASP A 52 15.77 -1.52 6.87
C ASP A 52 14.55 -2.43 6.98
N VAL A 53 14.70 -3.69 6.59
CA VAL A 53 13.62 -4.68 6.55
C VAL A 53 13.45 -5.33 7.92
N LEU A 54 12.34 -5.06 8.59
CA LEU A 54 11.99 -5.65 9.90
C LEU A 54 11.23 -6.99 9.77
N VAL A 55 10.49 -7.15 8.67
CA VAL A 55 9.71 -8.35 8.31
C VAL A 55 9.73 -8.46 6.79
N ASP A 56 9.87 -9.67 6.24
CA ASP A 56 9.60 -10.00 4.83
C ASP A 56 8.90 -11.37 4.80
N LEU A 57 7.61 -11.39 4.46
CA LEU A 57 6.77 -12.60 4.52
C LEU A 57 5.88 -12.74 3.28
N LYS A 58 5.76 -13.97 2.78
CA LYS A 58 4.86 -14.29 1.65
C LYS A 58 3.42 -14.38 2.12
N ALA A 59 2.55 -13.58 1.51
CA ALA A 59 1.15 -13.43 1.88
C ALA A 59 0.20 -13.21 0.69
N LYS A 60 -1.11 -13.32 0.96
CA LYS A 60 -2.22 -12.85 0.11
C LYS A 60 -3.02 -11.80 0.86
N LEU A 61 -3.24 -10.65 0.23
CA LEU A 61 -3.95 -9.51 0.79
C LEU A 61 -5.33 -9.35 0.14
N TYR A 62 -6.30 -9.05 0.99
CA TYR A 62 -7.67 -8.72 0.64
C TYR A 62 -8.03 -7.32 1.16
N ARG A 63 -8.81 -6.57 0.37
CA ARG A 63 -9.46 -5.31 0.75
C ARG A 63 -10.93 -5.59 1.03
N PHE A 64 -11.50 -5.02 2.09
CA PHE A 64 -12.95 -5.05 2.29
C PHE A 64 -13.64 -4.01 1.40
N ASP A 65 -14.58 -4.46 0.59
CA ASP A 65 -15.49 -3.60 -0.16
C ASP A 65 -16.71 -3.29 0.70
N LYS A 66 -16.90 -1.99 1.01
CA LYS A 66 -17.99 -1.50 1.87
C LYS A 66 -19.33 -1.41 1.15
N GLU A 67 -19.34 -1.29 -0.18
CA GLU A 67 -20.56 -1.17 -0.98
C GLU A 67 -21.12 -2.55 -1.33
N ALA A 68 -20.25 -3.49 -1.71
CA ALA A 68 -20.59 -4.88 -1.97
C ALA A 68 -20.54 -5.78 -0.71
N ASN A 69 -20.19 -5.21 0.46
CA ASN A 69 -20.11 -5.88 1.76
C ASN A 69 -19.30 -7.20 1.74
N GLN A 70 -18.18 -7.22 1.02
CA GLN A 70 -17.41 -8.43 0.74
C GLN A 70 -15.89 -8.20 0.72
N TRP A 71 -15.13 -9.26 0.99
CA TRP A 71 -13.69 -9.25 0.71
C TRP A 71 -13.43 -9.37 -0.79
N LYS A 72 -12.52 -8.54 -1.31
CA LYS A 72 -11.97 -8.61 -2.68
C LYS A 72 -10.45 -8.80 -2.61
N GLU A 73 -9.90 -9.65 -3.46
CA GLU A 73 -8.44 -9.87 -3.50
C GLU A 73 -7.71 -8.64 -4.04
N ARG A 74 -6.66 -8.21 -3.32
CA ARG A 74 -5.91 -6.98 -3.59
C ARG A 74 -4.47 -7.27 -4.07
N GLY A 75 -3.88 -8.39 -3.65
CA GLY A 75 -2.60 -8.86 -4.18
C GLY A 75 -2.05 -10.13 -3.53
N VAL A 76 -1.07 -10.75 -4.19
CA VAL A 76 -0.29 -11.90 -3.64
C VAL A 76 1.18 -11.61 -3.87
N GLY A 77 2.00 -11.72 -2.83
CA GLY A 77 3.43 -11.39 -2.91
C GLY A 77 4.08 -11.31 -1.54
N MET A 78 5.18 -10.57 -1.45
CA MET A 78 5.85 -10.30 -0.17
C MET A 78 5.25 -9.06 0.47
N VAL A 79 4.84 -9.18 1.73
CA VAL A 79 4.60 -8.04 2.62
C VAL A 79 5.87 -7.77 3.43
N LYS A 80 6.27 -6.50 3.48
CA LYS A 80 7.39 -6.03 4.27
C LYS A 80 6.95 -5.01 5.32
N LEU A 81 7.62 -5.02 6.47
CA LEU A 81 7.68 -3.86 7.36
C LEU A 81 9.05 -3.21 7.18
N LEU A 82 9.06 -1.94 6.80
CA LEU A 82 10.25 -1.17 6.44
C LEU A 82 10.43 -0.02 7.43
N LYS A 83 11.61 0.10 8.03
CA LYS A 83 11.98 1.20 8.93
C LYS A 83 12.91 2.17 8.20
N HIS A 84 12.54 3.44 8.10
CA HIS A 84 13.41 4.47 7.52
C HIS A 84 14.62 4.76 8.42
N LYS A 85 15.83 4.72 7.84
CA LYS A 85 17.11 4.82 8.57
C LYS A 85 17.23 6.11 9.38
N GLU A 86 16.93 7.25 8.75
CA GLU A 86 17.00 8.57 9.41
C GLU A 86 15.78 8.83 10.32
N THR A 87 14.58 8.96 9.73
CA THR A 87 13.37 9.37 10.47
C THR A 87 12.83 8.33 11.46
N SER A 88 13.34 7.09 11.44
CA SER A 88 12.83 5.92 12.20
C SER A 88 11.34 5.60 12.02
N LYS A 89 10.61 6.28 11.12
CA LYS A 89 9.23 5.97 10.73
C LYS A 89 9.18 4.56 10.13
N ILE A 90 8.09 3.84 10.41
CA ILE A 90 7.88 2.47 9.90
C ILE A 90 6.64 2.44 9.01
N ARG A 91 6.75 1.79 7.85
CA ARG A 91 5.64 1.53 6.92
C ARG A 91 5.51 0.06 6.56
N LEU A 92 4.28 -0.36 6.28
CA LEU A 92 3.97 -1.60 5.60
C LEU A 92 3.97 -1.34 4.10
N VAL A 93 4.73 -2.14 3.35
CA VAL A 93 4.73 -2.14 1.87
C VAL A 93 4.51 -3.58 1.40
N MET A 94 3.57 -3.77 0.46
CA MET A 94 3.34 -5.05 -0.19
C MET A 94 3.29 -4.87 -1.70
N ARG A 95 4.00 -5.73 -2.44
CA ARG A 95 4.00 -5.75 -3.91
C ARG A 95 3.46 -7.06 -4.46
N GLN A 96 2.74 -6.99 -5.57
CA GLN A 96 2.23 -8.15 -6.30
C GLN A 96 3.37 -8.92 -7.00
N ASN A 97 3.32 -10.26 -6.92
CA ASN A 97 4.18 -11.14 -7.71
C ASN A 97 4.02 -10.89 -9.21
N LYS A 98 5.11 -11.04 -9.98
CA LYS A 98 5.22 -10.79 -11.43
C LYS A 98 5.04 -9.33 -11.86
N THR A 99 3.99 -8.64 -11.40
CA THR A 99 3.65 -7.27 -11.83
C THR A 99 4.36 -6.18 -11.03
N LEU A 100 4.92 -6.51 -9.86
CA LEU A 100 5.62 -5.63 -8.89
C LEU A 100 4.86 -4.36 -8.47
N LYS A 101 3.58 -4.27 -8.84
CA LYS A 101 2.65 -3.20 -8.44
C LYS A 101 2.47 -3.23 -6.93
N ILE A 102 2.53 -2.05 -6.32
CA ILE A 102 2.22 -1.87 -4.90
C ILE A 102 0.73 -2.18 -4.71
N CYS A 103 0.39 -2.99 -3.70
CA CYS A 103 -0.99 -3.34 -3.35
C CYS A 103 -1.36 -2.96 -1.90
N ALA A 104 -0.35 -2.63 -1.07
CA ALA A 104 -0.48 -1.83 0.16
C ALA A 104 0.79 -0.99 0.35
N ASN A 105 0.65 0.24 0.84
CA ASN A 105 1.71 1.17 1.23
C ASN A 105 1.12 2.17 2.23
N HIS A 106 1.34 1.92 3.52
CA HIS A 106 0.85 2.76 4.61
C HIS A 106 1.82 2.82 5.79
N LEU A 107 1.83 3.93 6.54
CA LEU A 107 2.56 4.01 7.81
C LEU A 107 1.93 3.07 8.85
N VAL A 108 2.75 2.53 9.75
CA VAL A 108 2.26 1.93 10.99
C VAL A 108 1.98 3.06 11.98
N GLN A 109 0.78 3.10 12.55
CA GLN A 109 0.35 4.13 13.50
C GLN A 109 0.36 3.58 14.94
N PRO A 110 0.66 4.39 15.98
CA PRO A 110 0.59 3.92 17.38
C PRO A 110 -0.77 3.36 17.78
N THR A 111 -1.83 3.79 17.11
CA THR A 111 -3.23 3.37 17.32
C THR A 111 -3.68 2.21 16.41
N MET A 112 -2.75 1.60 15.65
CA MET A 112 -3.08 0.52 14.70
C MET A 112 -3.19 -0.83 15.42
N THR A 113 -4.36 -1.45 15.39
CA THR A 113 -4.63 -2.75 16.03
C THR A 113 -4.73 -3.87 14.99
N ILE A 114 -4.00 -4.97 15.18
CA ILE A 114 -4.11 -6.19 14.37
C ILE A 114 -5.02 -7.19 15.10
N GLN A 115 -6.15 -7.54 14.49
CA GLN A 115 -7.10 -8.53 15.02
C GLN A 115 -6.98 -9.86 14.28
N GLU A 116 -7.19 -10.99 14.95
CA GLU A 116 -7.25 -12.30 14.30
C GLU A 116 -8.55 -12.47 13.52
N HIS A 117 -8.49 -13.08 12.34
CA HIS A 117 -9.68 -13.27 11.52
C HIS A 117 -10.54 -14.41 12.09
N GLN A 118 -11.79 -14.11 12.46
CA GLN A 118 -12.74 -15.12 12.93
C GLN A 118 -12.89 -16.23 11.87
N GLY A 119 -12.58 -17.48 12.22
CA GLY A 119 -12.58 -18.62 11.30
C GLY A 119 -11.34 -18.77 10.40
N ASN A 120 -10.25 -18.01 10.59
CA ASN A 120 -8.97 -18.29 9.93
C ASN A 120 -7.75 -17.84 10.76
N ASP A 121 -7.19 -18.77 11.52
CA ASP A 121 -5.93 -18.67 12.28
C ASP A 121 -4.74 -18.10 11.50
N LYS A 122 -4.65 -18.42 10.20
CA LYS A 122 -3.61 -17.93 9.29
C LYS A 122 -3.89 -16.54 8.70
N SER A 123 -4.93 -15.85 9.15
CA SER A 123 -5.29 -14.52 8.66
C SER A 123 -5.53 -13.50 9.78
N CYS A 124 -5.16 -12.25 9.53
CA CYS A 124 -5.41 -11.13 10.45
C CYS A 124 -5.94 -9.88 9.72
N VAL A 125 -6.64 -9.02 10.45
CA VAL A 125 -7.45 -7.90 9.97
C VAL A 125 -7.03 -6.60 10.64
N TRP A 126 -6.98 -5.50 9.90
CA TRP A 126 -6.72 -4.15 10.43
C TRP A 126 -7.32 -3.06 9.53
N HIS A 127 -7.26 -1.81 10.01
CA HIS A 127 -7.61 -0.61 9.24
C HIS A 127 -6.38 0.27 9.04
N ALA A 128 -6.25 0.90 7.87
CA ALA A 128 -5.14 1.80 7.56
C ALA A 128 -5.51 2.91 6.56
N ALA A 129 -4.75 4.01 6.63
CA ALA A 129 -4.73 5.06 5.62
C ALA A 129 -3.67 4.70 4.55
N ASP A 130 -4.10 4.09 3.46
CA ASP A 130 -3.24 3.48 2.45
C ASP A 130 -3.06 4.35 1.20
N PHE A 131 -1.87 4.29 0.58
CA PHE A 131 -1.47 5.09 -0.58
C PHE A 131 -1.05 4.23 -1.79
N SER A 132 -1.42 2.94 -1.84
CA SER A 132 -1.00 2.02 -2.92
C SER A 132 -1.63 2.31 -4.29
N ASP A 133 -2.82 2.94 -4.32
CA ASP A 133 -3.46 3.43 -5.56
C ASP A 133 -3.02 4.87 -5.93
N GLY A 134 -2.01 5.46 -5.25
CA GLY A 134 -1.53 6.83 -5.49
C GLY A 134 -2.39 7.95 -4.89
N GLU A 135 -3.42 7.58 -4.12
CA GLU A 135 -4.33 8.47 -3.37
C GLU A 135 -4.52 7.90 -1.97
N LEU A 136 -4.66 8.76 -0.94
CA LEU A 136 -4.77 8.32 0.45
C LEU A 136 -6.21 7.85 0.77
N LYS A 137 -6.39 6.55 1.03
CA LYS A 137 -7.70 5.89 1.20
C LYS A 137 -7.81 5.14 2.52
N GLN A 138 -8.98 5.19 3.15
CA GLN A 138 -9.27 4.52 4.42
C GLN A 138 -9.77 3.09 4.19
N GLU A 139 -8.85 2.14 4.20
CA GLU A 139 -9.09 0.74 3.83
C GLU A 139 -9.14 -0.17 5.05
N THR A 140 -9.94 -1.23 4.94
CA THR A 140 -9.89 -2.38 5.85
C THR A 140 -9.20 -3.52 5.12
N PHE A 141 -8.12 -4.03 5.67
CA PHE A 141 -7.33 -5.11 5.11
C PHE A 141 -7.56 -6.42 5.87
N CYS A 142 -7.50 -7.52 5.14
CA CYS A 142 -7.31 -8.87 5.67
C CYS A 142 -6.12 -9.48 4.94
N ILE A 143 -5.11 -9.95 5.67
CA ILE A 143 -3.94 -10.62 5.10
C ILE A 143 -3.93 -12.07 5.55
N ARG A 144 -3.56 -12.98 4.64
CA ARG A 144 -3.44 -14.42 4.87
C ARG A 144 -2.03 -14.89 4.58
N PHE A 145 -1.46 -15.61 5.54
CA PHE A 145 -0.13 -16.21 5.44
C PHE A 145 -0.19 -17.70 5.11
N ALA A 146 0.97 -18.29 4.81
CA ALA A 146 1.09 -19.73 4.56
C ALA A 146 0.84 -20.59 5.82
N SER A 147 1.24 -20.09 6.99
CA SER A 147 1.19 -20.78 8.29
C SER A 147 0.75 -19.84 9.42
N VAL A 148 0.43 -20.41 10.60
CA VAL A 148 -0.10 -19.65 11.75
C VAL A 148 1.03 -18.86 12.43
N GLU A 149 2.24 -19.41 12.44
CA GLU A 149 3.45 -18.81 13.00
C GLU A 149 3.83 -17.53 12.24
N ASN A 150 3.63 -17.50 10.92
CA ASN A 150 3.82 -16.30 10.10
C ASN A 150 2.74 -15.23 10.38
N CYS A 151 1.49 -15.66 10.62
CA CYS A 151 0.40 -14.75 11.02
C CYS A 151 0.68 -14.12 12.40
N LYS A 152 1.06 -14.96 13.37
CA LYS A 152 1.40 -14.53 14.71
C LYS A 152 2.63 -13.62 14.74
N SER A 153 3.76 -14.04 14.15
CA SER A 153 4.98 -13.21 14.14
C SER A 153 4.80 -11.86 13.43
N PHE A 154 3.95 -11.78 12.40
CA PHE A 154 3.55 -10.50 11.80
C PHE A 154 2.74 -9.62 12.78
N LYS A 155 1.74 -10.20 13.46
CA LYS A 155 0.94 -9.52 14.49
C LYS A 155 1.82 -9.03 15.65
N ASP A 156 2.54 -9.95 16.29
CA ASP A 156 3.44 -9.70 17.43
C ASP A 156 4.45 -8.58 17.08
N LYS A 157 5.00 -8.57 15.86
CA LYS A 157 5.97 -7.55 15.44
C LYS A 157 5.33 -6.19 15.18
N ILE A 158 4.10 -6.12 14.70
CA ILE A 158 3.36 -4.84 14.62
C ILE A 158 3.02 -4.33 16.02
N GLU A 159 2.64 -5.20 16.96
CA GLU A 159 2.33 -4.84 18.34
C GLU A 159 3.57 -4.30 19.09
N GLU A 160 4.73 -4.94 18.94
CA GLU A 160 6.04 -4.42 19.38
C GLU A 160 6.32 -3.01 18.82
N ILE A 161 6.01 -2.79 17.53
CA ILE A 161 6.23 -1.52 16.84
C ILE A 161 5.26 -0.44 17.36
N THR A 162 3.96 -0.71 17.48
CA THR A 162 2.98 0.28 17.95
C THR A 162 3.19 0.63 19.42
N GLU A 163 3.59 -0.34 20.26
CA GLU A 163 4.09 -0.08 21.60
C GLU A 163 5.33 0.84 21.61
N SER A 164 6.32 0.58 20.75
CA SER A 164 7.53 1.42 20.71
C SER A 164 7.22 2.86 20.28
N LEU A 165 6.35 3.03 19.29
CA LEU A 165 5.93 4.33 18.78
C LEU A 165 5.06 5.10 19.79
N SER A 166 4.20 4.42 20.56
CA SER A 166 3.40 5.08 21.60
C SER A 166 4.29 5.63 22.71
N LYS A 167 5.27 4.85 23.18
CA LYS A 167 6.26 5.27 24.19
C LYS A 167 7.06 6.50 23.73
N VAL A 168 7.55 6.49 22.48
CA VAL A 168 8.22 7.67 21.89
C VAL A 168 7.30 8.88 21.80
N SER A 169 6.03 8.69 21.40
CA SER A 169 5.08 9.81 21.29
C SER A 169 4.79 10.48 22.64
N VAL A 170 4.74 9.71 23.73
CA VAL A 170 4.55 10.24 25.09
C VAL A 170 5.76 11.02 25.57
N GLU A 171 6.99 10.54 25.32
CA GLU A 171 8.19 11.27 25.77
C GLU A 171 8.42 12.54 24.94
N SER A 172 8.27 12.47 23.61
CA SER A 172 8.37 13.66 22.76
C SER A 172 7.28 14.70 23.04
N ALA A 173 6.12 14.29 23.56
CA ALA A 173 5.09 15.23 24.01
C ALA A 173 5.53 15.97 25.28
N LYS A 174 6.18 15.31 26.25
CA LYS A 174 6.75 15.98 27.43
C LYS A 174 7.88 16.93 27.08
N GLU A 175 8.76 16.53 26.16
CA GLU A 175 9.86 17.39 25.70
C GLU A 175 9.35 18.60 24.91
N ALA A 176 8.32 18.43 24.08
CA ALA A 176 7.65 19.53 23.39
C ALA A 176 6.97 20.49 24.39
N ASP A 177 6.25 19.98 25.38
CA ASP A 177 5.60 20.77 26.44
C ASP A 177 6.63 21.54 27.27
N ALA A 178 7.73 20.90 27.67
CA ALA A 178 8.86 21.55 28.34
C ALA A 178 9.53 22.63 27.47
N ALA A 179 9.66 22.40 26.15
CA ALA A 179 10.19 23.39 25.22
C ALA A 179 9.25 24.59 25.03
N THR A 180 7.93 24.38 24.94
CA THR A 180 6.96 25.49 24.86
C THR A 180 6.93 26.30 26.15
N ASN A 181 6.95 25.64 27.32
CA ASN A 181 7.05 26.34 28.61
C ASN A 181 8.34 27.18 28.72
N LEU A 182 9.47 26.69 28.18
CA LEU A 182 10.73 27.45 28.17
C LEU A 182 10.66 28.65 27.22
N ILE A 183 10.04 28.51 26.05
CA ILE A 183 9.84 29.60 25.08
C ILE A 183 8.90 30.67 25.63
N GLU A 184 7.77 30.29 26.23
CA GLU A 184 6.86 31.24 26.88
C GLU A 184 7.57 31.99 28.02
N LYS A 185 8.34 31.27 28.85
CA LYS A 185 9.10 31.89 29.96
C LYS A 185 10.18 32.86 29.49
N LEU A 186 10.84 32.59 28.36
CA LEU A 186 11.80 33.51 27.74
C LEU A 186 11.12 34.71 27.05
N SER A 187 9.88 34.55 26.57
CA SER A 187 9.11 35.65 25.95
C SER A 187 8.59 36.69 26.96
N PHE A 188 8.62 36.39 28.26
CA PHE A 188 7.99 37.22 29.30
C PHE A 188 8.90 38.30 29.90
N GLU A 189 10.20 38.33 29.59
CA GLU A 189 11.14 39.31 30.15
C GLU A 189 11.30 40.61 29.33
N GLU A 190 10.65 40.75 28.17
CA GLU A 190 10.76 41.94 27.30
C GLU A 190 9.47 42.80 27.18
N LYS A 191 8.61 42.84 28.21
CA LYS A 191 7.59 43.91 28.30
C LYS A 191 7.05 44.19 29.71
N ALA A 192 7.39 45.37 30.24
CA ALA A 192 6.74 45.97 31.41
C ALA A 192 6.60 47.49 31.20
N LYS A 193 5.49 48.08 31.68
CA LYS A 193 4.88 49.40 31.37
C LYS A 193 3.91 49.38 30.16
N GLU A 194 2.72 49.98 30.22
CA GLU A 194 2.08 50.75 31.32
C GLU A 194 0.52 50.68 31.26
N GLU A 195 -0.12 50.52 32.42
CA GLU A 195 -1.50 50.84 32.86
C GLU A 195 -2.81 50.39 32.13
N GLU A 196 -3.87 50.33 32.95
CA GLU A 196 -5.30 49.97 32.70
C GLU A 196 -6.20 51.25 32.91
N PRO A 197 -7.57 51.27 32.97
CA PRO A 197 -8.58 50.20 33.07
C PRO A 197 -9.82 50.30 32.13
N ALA A 198 -10.79 49.39 32.32
CA ALA A 198 -12.07 49.23 31.60
C ALA A 198 -13.21 50.22 32.01
N PRO A 199 -14.45 50.16 31.45
CA PRO A 199 -15.45 49.13 31.81
C PRO A 199 -16.39 48.62 30.67
N LYS A 200 -17.41 47.81 31.05
CA LYS A 200 -18.27 46.91 30.22
C LYS A 200 -19.63 47.51 29.81
N GLU A 201 -20.34 46.87 28.86
CA GLU A 201 -21.64 46.20 29.14
C GLU A 201 -22.09 45.18 28.05
N GLU A 202 -23.24 44.50 28.26
CA GLU A 202 -23.75 43.33 27.49
C GLU A 202 -24.77 43.75 26.37
N LYS A 203 -25.45 42.92 25.55
CA LYS A 203 -26.07 41.58 25.74
C LYS A 203 -26.67 41.03 24.40
N LYS A 204 -26.70 39.69 24.19
CA LYS A 204 -27.74 38.83 23.51
C LYS A 204 -28.31 39.22 22.10
N ASP A 205 -28.81 38.37 21.19
CA ASP A 205 -29.05 36.91 20.95
C ASP A 205 -29.21 36.75 19.39
N GLU A 206 -29.41 35.60 18.69
CA GLU A 206 -29.57 34.18 19.07
C GLU A 206 -28.86 33.19 18.11
N SER A 207 -29.39 32.91 16.90
CA SER A 207 -29.11 31.66 16.14
C SER A 207 -29.22 31.73 14.60
N GLU A 208 -28.41 30.92 13.89
CA GLU A 208 -28.89 29.98 12.85
C GLU A 208 -27.85 28.85 12.64
N LYS A 209 -28.25 27.73 12.00
CA LYS A 209 -27.52 26.45 12.05
C LYS A 209 -26.93 26.03 10.70
N LYS A 210 -25.60 25.89 10.61
CA LYS A 210 -24.89 25.19 9.52
C LYS A 210 -23.74 24.32 10.05
N GLU A 211 -23.49 23.20 9.38
CA GLU A 211 -22.48 22.21 9.79
C GLU A 211 -21.07 22.65 9.38
N GLU A 212 -20.31 23.19 10.32
CA GLU A 212 -18.87 23.37 10.13
C GLU A 212 -18.13 22.02 10.28
N LYS A 213 -17.58 21.51 9.17
CA LYS A 213 -16.44 20.58 9.26
C LYS A 213 -15.25 21.35 9.84
N SER A 214 -14.83 20.99 11.04
CA SER A 214 -13.82 21.73 11.79
C SER A 214 -12.53 21.94 10.98
N SER A 215 -11.98 23.15 11.10
CA SER A 215 -10.71 23.51 10.47
C SER A 215 -9.57 22.60 10.93
N ASP A 216 -9.62 22.10 12.16
CA ASP A 216 -8.64 21.20 12.76
C ASP A 216 -8.56 19.82 12.08
N ASP A 217 -9.70 19.20 11.72
CA ASP A 217 -9.68 17.94 10.96
C ASP A 217 -9.13 18.14 9.54
N LYS A 218 -9.38 19.30 8.92
CA LYS A 218 -8.72 19.65 7.66
C LYS A 218 -7.22 19.86 7.85
N LYS A 219 -6.81 20.59 8.88
CA LYS A 219 -5.41 20.90 9.21
C LYS A 219 -4.61 19.64 9.54
N ARG A 220 -5.19 18.67 10.26
CA ARG A 220 -4.61 17.33 10.49
C ARG A 220 -4.41 16.54 9.19
N ARG A 221 -5.38 16.58 8.27
CA ARG A 221 -5.26 15.90 6.97
C ARG A 221 -4.20 16.55 6.08
N ASP A 222 -4.19 17.88 5.98
CA ASP A 222 -3.19 18.62 5.20
C ASP A 222 -1.77 18.43 5.78
N TRP A 223 -1.60 18.46 7.11
CA TRP A 223 -0.32 18.22 7.79
C TRP A 223 0.21 16.79 7.58
N ASN A 224 -0.66 15.77 7.61
CA ASN A 224 -0.25 14.39 7.28
C ASN A 224 0.20 14.26 5.82
N VAL A 225 -0.44 14.97 4.89
CA VAL A 225 -0.03 14.98 3.47
C VAL A 225 1.31 15.69 3.30
N GLU A 226 1.50 16.86 3.91
CA GLU A 226 2.78 17.60 3.87
C GLU A 226 3.93 16.79 4.52
N MET A 227 3.66 16.12 5.65
CA MET A 227 4.59 15.17 6.27
C MET A 227 4.98 14.01 5.37
N MET A 228 4.06 13.49 4.53
CA MET A 228 4.37 12.42 3.56
C MET A 228 5.24 12.91 2.40
N TYR A 229 4.93 14.08 1.84
CA TYR A 229 5.74 14.70 0.77
C TYR A 229 7.15 15.06 1.27
N SER A 230 7.25 15.61 2.49
CA SER A 230 8.52 15.91 3.15
C SER A 230 9.34 14.65 3.46
N SER A 231 8.69 13.54 3.87
CA SER A 231 9.36 12.25 4.11
C SER A 231 9.70 11.44 2.86
N GLY A 232 9.83 12.07 1.69
CA GLY A 232 10.46 11.45 0.52
C GLY A 232 9.62 10.41 -0.24
N LEU A 233 8.30 10.29 0.00
CA LEU A 233 7.42 9.44 -0.81
C LEU A 233 7.24 9.99 -2.23
N ARG A 234 8.24 9.80 -3.10
CA ARG A 234 8.15 10.09 -4.53
C ARG A 234 7.29 9.06 -5.25
N LEU A 235 6.45 9.54 -6.16
CA LEU A 235 5.57 8.72 -7.00
C LEU A 235 6.32 7.94 -8.10
N ASN A 236 7.02 6.86 -7.74
CA ASN A 236 7.42 5.81 -8.69
C ASN A 236 6.32 4.76 -8.83
N GLY A 237 5.10 5.21 -9.19
CA GLY A 237 3.86 4.42 -9.20
C GLY A 237 3.73 3.32 -10.27
N TYR A 238 4.81 2.91 -10.93
CA TYR A 238 4.81 1.86 -11.95
C TYR A 238 5.98 0.89 -11.76
N GLY A 239 5.73 -0.23 -11.06
CA GLY A 239 6.62 -1.40 -11.00
C GLY A 239 6.64 -2.24 -12.29
N VAL A 240 6.41 -1.62 -13.44
CA VAL A 240 6.43 -2.25 -14.77
C VAL A 240 7.49 -1.50 -15.58
N TYR A 241 8.32 -2.20 -16.35
CA TYR A 241 9.37 -1.61 -17.20
C TYR A 241 8.90 -0.32 -17.88
N ILE A 242 9.36 0.84 -17.39
CA ILE A 242 8.87 2.16 -17.84
C ILE A 242 9.56 2.54 -19.14
N TYR A 243 9.12 1.87 -20.19
CA TYR A 243 9.48 2.10 -21.57
C TYR A 243 8.99 3.49 -22.02
N LYS A 244 9.84 4.51 -21.80
CA LYS A 244 9.60 5.89 -22.25
C LYS A 244 9.56 5.96 -23.78
N ALA A 245 8.35 6.06 -24.32
CA ALA A 245 8.12 6.30 -25.72
C ALA A 245 8.38 7.77 -26.09
N TYR A 246 9.46 8.02 -26.83
CA TYR A 246 9.67 9.31 -27.50
C TYR A 246 9.19 9.22 -28.95
N ALA A 247 8.06 9.87 -29.25
CA ALA A 247 7.65 10.13 -30.62
C ALA A 247 8.62 11.17 -31.23
N GLY A 248 9.41 10.76 -32.22
CA GLY A 248 10.25 11.67 -32.98
C GLY A 248 9.42 12.69 -33.78
N PRO A 249 9.92 13.91 -34.02
CA PRO A 249 9.19 14.90 -34.82
C PRO A 249 8.95 14.37 -36.23
N GLY A 250 7.68 14.17 -36.59
CA GLY A 250 7.29 13.55 -37.85
C GLY A 250 7.62 14.43 -39.06
N LEU A 251 8.46 13.92 -39.98
CA LEU A 251 8.61 14.52 -41.31
C LEU A 251 7.35 14.26 -42.13
N PHE A 252 6.36 15.15 -42.02
CA PHE A 252 5.34 15.32 -43.04
C PHE A 252 5.99 15.86 -44.32
N LYS A 253 6.40 14.95 -45.21
CA LYS A 253 6.66 15.31 -46.61
C LYS A 253 5.32 15.38 -47.33
N THR A 254 4.88 16.61 -47.62
CA THR A 254 3.83 16.86 -48.60
C THR A 254 4.27 16.35 -49.97
N ALA A 255 3.48 15.48 -50.59
CA ALA A 255 3.65 15.15 -52.00
C ALA A 255 3.15 16.31 -52.89
N ALA A 256 3.77 16.46 -54.05
CA ALA A 256 3.40 17.33 -55.16
C ALA A 256 3.72 16.59 -56.46
#